data_AF-A0A803NQK5-F1
#
_entry.id   AF-A0A803NQK5-F1
#
_cell.length_a   1.000
_cell.length_b   1.000
_cell.length_c   1.000
_cell.angle_alpha   90.00
_cell.angle_beta   90.00
_cell.angle_gamma   90.00
#
_symmetry.space_group_name_H-M   'P 1'
#
loop_
_entity.id
_entity.type
_entity.pdbx_description
1 polymer ?
#
loop_
_entity_poly.entity_id
_entity_poly.type
_entity_poly.pdbx_seq_one_letter_code
_entity_poly.pdbx_strand_id
1 'polypeptide(L)'
;MEVEAHKFEPAAAKLSWELFYKPMFGMNTDQAVVKENEAKLEKVLDVYENRLTKSKYLGGECIGLADLYHLPNLQCLLGTTLKKLFESRPHVNAWVTDITARPAWSKVLALRG
;
A
#
# COMPACT_ATOMS: atom_id res chain seq x y z
N MET A 1 8.26 0.59 -14.44
CA MET A 1 7.13 0.17 -13.60
C MET A 1 7.59 -0.74 -12.47
N GLU A 2 8.35 -1.81 -12.76
CA GLU A 2 9.10 -2.55 -11.74
C GLU A 2 9.96 -1.62 -10.87
N VAL A 3 10.65 -0.65 -11.47
CA VAL A 3 11.49 0.34 -10.75
C VAL A 3 10.73 1.11 -9.66
N GLU A 4 9.44 1.40 -9.86
CA GLU A 4 8.63 2.14 -8.87
C GLU A 4 7.97 1.20 -7.86
N ALA A 5 7.63 -0.03 -8.26
CA ALA A 5 7.25 -1.11 -7.33
C ALA A 5 8.38 -1.45 -6.35
N HIS A 6 9.64 -1.45 -6.81
CA HIS A 6 10.81 -1.59 -5.95
C HIS A 6 10.99 -0.43 -4.96
N LYS A 7 10.36 0.73 -5.20
CA LYS A 7 10.38 1.86 -4.27
C LYS A 7 9.19 1.85 -3.30
N PHE A 8 8.05 1.28 -3.71
CA PHE A 8 6.90 1.08 -2.83
C PHE A 8 7.27 0.23 -1.63
N GLU A 9 7.81 -0.97 -1.89
CA GLU A 9 7.95 -2.00 -0.87
C GLU A 9 8.84 -1.58 0.33
N PRO A 10 10.04 -1.00 0.12
CA PRO A 10 10.88 -0.57 1.24
C PRO A 10 10.23 0.53 2.10
N ALA A 11 9.51 1.46 1.49
CA ALA A 11 8.82 2.53 2.21
C ALA A 11 7.60 1.97 2.97
N ALA A 12 6.77 1.17 2.29
CA ALA A 12 5.56 0.59 2.85
C ALA A 12 5.85 -0.39 3.99
N ALA A 13 6.90 -1.19 3.89
CA ALA A 13 7.34 -2.11 4.94
C ALA A 13 7.80 -1.36 6.20
N LYS A 14 8.62 -0.31 6.04
CA LYS A 14 9.05 0.53 7.18
C LYS A 14 7.87 1.22 7.86
N LEU A 15 6.94 1.77 7.08
CA LEU A 15 5.74 2.40 7.62
C LEU A 15 4.85 1.38 8.34
N SER A 16 4.67 0.18 7.78
CA SER A 16 3.91 -0.89 8.43
C SER A 16 4.56 -1.33 9.75
N TRP A 17 5.89 -1.41 9.80
CA TRP A 17 6.61 -1.68 11.04
C TRP A 17 6.35 -0.61 12.10
N GLU A 18 6.52 0.66 11.76
CA GLU A 18 6.40 1.78 12.69
C GLU A 18 4.96 2.05 13.17
N LEU A 19 3.98 1.92 12.29
CA LEU A 19 2.60 2.38 12.54
C LEU A 19 1.62 1.25 12.82
N PHE A 20 1.92 0.01 12.43
CA PHE A 20 1.03 -1.13 12.64
C PHE A 20 1.63 -2.14 13.62
N TYR A 21 2.85 -2.62 13.38
CA TYR A 21 3.45 -3.68 14.19
C TYR A 21 3.99 -3.20 15.54
N LYS A 22 4.75 -2.10 15.58
CA LYS A 22 5.30 -1.58 16.86
C LYS A 22 4.23 -1.32 17.91
N PRO A 23 3.10 -0.62 17.61
CA PRO A 23 2.03 -0.45 18.57
C PRO A 23 1.44 -1.77 19.07
N MET A 24 1.31 -2.77 18.20
CA MET A 24 0.84 -4.11 18.57
C MET A 24 1.79 -4.82 19.55
N PHE A 25 3.09 -4.53 19.49
CA PHE A 25 4.10 -5.05 20.41
C PHE A 25 4.37 -4.14 21.62
N GLY A 26 3.60 -3.06 21.82
CA GLY A 26 3.83 -2.09 22.90
C GLY A 26 5.11 -1.25 22.72
N MET A 27 5.64 -1.18 21.50
CA MET A 27 6.80 -0.36 21.15
C MET A 27 6.39 1.03 20.67
N ASN A 28 7.26 2.01 20.89
CA ASN A 28 7.03 3.39 20.44
C ASN A 28 7.36 3.57 18.95
N THR A 29 6.46 4.25 18.24
CA THR A 29 6.65 4.69 16.86
C THR A 29 7.73 5.78 16.76
N ASP A 30 8.67 5.61 15.82
CA ASP A 30 9.63 6.64 15.46
C ASP A 30 9.02 7.58 14.40
N GLN A 31 8.65 8.78 14.83
CA GLN A 31 8.01 9.77 13.96
C GLN A 31 8.94 10.31 12.86
N ALA A 32 10.26 10.28 13.06
CA ALA A 32 11.20 10.72 12.03
C ALA A 32 11.23 9.71 10.87
N VAL A 33 11.26 8.42 11.19
CA VAL A 33 11.16 7.32 10.21
C VAL A 33 9.82 7.36 9.49
N VAL A 34 8.72 7.61 10.21
CA VAL A 34 7.39 7.75 9.59
C VAL A 34 7.39 8.89 8.58
N LYS A 35 7.80 10.10 8.97
CA LYS A 35 7.79 11.26 8.09
C LYS A 35 8.65 11.08 6.84
N GLU A 36 9.84 10.48 6.99
CA GLU A 36 10.74 10.21 5.87
C GLU A 36 10.11 9.24 4.85
N ASN A 37 9.49 8.16 5.33
CA ASN A 37 8.94 7.13 4.45
C ASN A 37 7.55 7.48 3.93
N GLU A 38 6.76 8.28 4.67
CA GLU A 38 5.50 8.87 4.17
C GLU A 38 5.78 9.72 2.92
N ALA A 39 6.78 10.62 2.98
CA ALA A 39 7.16 11.45 1.84
C ALA A 39 7.68 10.64 0.63
N LYS A 40 8.31 9.48 0.87
CA LYS A 40 8.71 8.56 -0.22
C LYS A 40 7.50 7.85 -0.81
N LEU A 41 6.60 7.37 0.05
CA LEU A 41 5.38 6.68 -0.36
C LEU A 41 4.49 7.61 -1.19
N GLU A 42 4.31 8.87 -0.77
CA GLU A 42 3.55 9.88 -1.52
C GLU A 42 4.03 10.01 -2.98
N LYS A 43 5.34 10.14 -3.18
CA LYS A 43 5.93 10.24 -4.53
C LYS A 43 5.67 9.00 -5.37
N VAL A 44 5.73 7.81 -4.77
CA VAL A 44 5.42 6.56 -5.47
C VAL A 44 3.93 6.50 -5.84
N LEU A 45 3.06 6.90 -4.91
CA LEU A 45 1.62 6.92 -5.16
C LEU A 45 1.22 7.96 -6.21
N ASP A 46 1.93 9.08 -6.34
CA ASP A 46 1.71 10.05 -7.42
C ASP A 46 2.05 9.45 -8.79
N VAL A 47 3.11 8.65 -8.86
CA VAL A 47 3.44 7.91 -10.09
C VAL A 47 2.38 6.86 -10.40
N TYR A 48 1.87 6.18 -9.37
CA TYR A 48 0.81 5.18 -9.54
C TYR A 48 -0.49 5.81 -10.00
N GLU A 49 -0.87 6.95 -9.43
CA GLU A 49 -2.06 7.70 -9.85
C GLU A 49 -2.01 8.00 -11.35
N ASN A 50 -0.89 8.55 -11.83
CA ASN A 50 -0.71 8.80 -13.26
C ASN A 50 -0.72 7.51 -14.10
N ARG A 51 -0.10 6.42 -13.60
CA ARG A 51 -0.12 5.13 -14.31
C ARG A 51 -1.54 4.57 -14.44
N LEU A 52 -2.32 4.63 -13.37
CA LEU A 52 -3.67 4.08 -13.28
C LEU A 52 -4.70 4.90 -14.06
N THR A 53 -4.36 6.12 -14.50
CA THR A 53 -5.15 6.82 -15.54
C THR A 53 -5.06 6.16 -16.91
N LYS A 54 -3.99 5.40 -17.17
CA LYS A 54 -3.68 4.82 -18.49
C LYS A 54 -3.99 3.33 -18.56
N SER A 55 -4.19 2.69 -17.42
CA SER A 55 -4.43 1.26 -17.34
C SER A 55 -5.13 0.89 -16.05
N LYS A 56 -5.98 -0.14 -16.08
CA LYS A 56 -6.78 -0.52 -14.92
C LYS A 56 -5.94 -1.01 -13.73
N TYR A 57 -4.84 -1.70 -13.99
CA TYR A 57 -3.92 -2.23 -13.00
C TYR A 57 -2.50 -1.70 -13.26
N LEU A 58 -1.60 -1.88 -12.30
CA LEU A 58 -0.21 -1.49 -12.48
C LEU A 58 0.34 -2.26 -13.69
N GLY A 59 0.17 -3.58 -13.71
CA GLY A 59 0.63 -4.48 -14.77
C GLY A 59 0.06 -4.23 -16.17
N GLY A 60 -1.13 -3.63 -16.29
CA GLY A 60 -1.89 -3.57 -17.55
C GLY A 60 -3.41 -3.65 -17.30
N GLU A 61 -4.16 -4.12 -18.29
CA GLU A 61 -5.63 -4.20 -18.18
C GLU A 61 -6.12 -5.35 -17.29
N CYS A 62 -5.27 -6.33 -17.05
CA CYS A 62 -5.53 -7.46 -16.16
C CYS A 62 -4.66 -7.35 -14.91
N ILE A 63 -5.24 -7.76 -13.79
CA ILE A 63 -4.48 -7.96 -12.55
C ILE A 63 -3.30 -8.89 -12.79
N GLY A 64 -2.13 -8.48 -12.34
CA GLY A 64 -0.94 -9.30 -12.34
C GLY A 64 -0.32 -9.45 -10.96
N LEU A 65 0.81 -10.16 -10.92
CA LEU A 65 1.66 -10.24 -9.74
C LEU A 65 2.09 -8.85 -9.27
N ALA A 66 2.31 -7.92 -10.20
CA ALA A 66 2.67 -6.54 -9.91
C ALA A 66 1.63 -5.77 -9.07
N ASP A 67 0.39 -6.27 -8.95
CA ASP A 67 -0.63 -5.69 -8.07
C ASP A 67 -0.78 -6.50 -6.78
N LEU A 68 -0.70 -7.82 -6.89
CA LEU A 68 -0.87 -8.73 -5.75
C LEU A 68 0.27 -8.63 -4.73
N TYR A 69 1.49 -8.33 -5.18
CA TYR A 69 2.65 -8.16 -4.29
C TYR A 69 2.46 -7.00 -3.29
N HIS A 70 1.59 -6.03 -3.56
CA HIS A 70 1.35 -4.89 -2.67
C HIS A 70 0.42 -5.21 -1.50
N LEU A 71 -0.43 -6.25 -1.64
CA LEU A 71 -1.54 -6.52 -0.72
C LEU A 71 -1.15 -6.61 0.76
N PRO A 72 -0.05 -7.30 1.16
CA PRO A 72 0.28 -7.43 2.58
C PRO A 72 0.55 -6.09 3.27
N ASN A 73 1.44 -5.27 2.71
CA ASN A 73 1.77 -3.97 3.28
C ASN A 73 0.63 -2.97 3.11
N LEU A 74 -0.02 -2.97 1.95
CA LEU A 74 -1.20 -2.13 1.72
C LEU A 74 -2.26 -2.36 2.79
N GLN A 75 -2.58 -3.62 3.10
CA GLN A 75 -3.57 -3.95 4.13
C GLN A 75 -3.18 -3.42 5.51
N CYS A 76 -1.90 -3.49 5.88
CA CYS A 76 -1.42 -2.93 7.14
C CYS A 76 -1.58 -1.40 7.14
N LEU A 77 -1.16 -0.73 6.08
CA LEU A 77 -1.23 0.73 5.97
C LEU A 77 -2.66 1.27 5.96
N LEU A 78 -3.62 0.54 5.36
CA LEU A 78 -5.04 0.89 5.39
C LEU A 78 -5.64 0.86 6.81
N GLY A 79 -5.01 0.15 7.74
CA GLY A 79 -5.37 0.15 9.17
C GLY A 79 -4.73 1.29 9.97
N THR A 80 -3.99 2.20 9.33
CA THR A 80 -3.27 3.31 9.98
C THR A 80 -3.79 4.67 9.51
N THR A 81 -3.27 5.76 10.07
CA THR A 81 -3.56 7.13 9.61
C THR A 81 -3.10 7.40 8.18
N LEU A 82 -2.24 6.56 7.59
CA LEU A 82 -1.77 6.70 6.21
C LEU A 82 -2.78 6.23 5.17
N LYS A 83 -3.90 5.63 5.59
CA LYS A 83 -5.04 5.32 4.70
C LYS A 83 -5.43 6.51 3.81
N LYS A 84 -5.38 7.73 4.37
CA LYS A 84 -5.66 9.00 3.68
C LYS A 84 -4.84 9.21 2.41
N LEU A 85 -3.61 8.69 2.33
CA LEU A 85 -2.73 8.84 1.17
C LEU A 85 -3.26 8.05 -0.04
N PHE A 86 -3.92 6.93 0.20
CA PHE A 86 -4.56 6.15 -0.85
C PHE A 86 -5.89 6.78 -1.23
N GLU A 87 -6.70 7.18 -0.24
CA GLU A 87 -8.04 7.75 -0.46
C GLU A 87 -8.00 9.12 -1.18
N SER A 88 -6.93 9.91 -1.02
CA SER A 88 -6.78 11.22 -1.67
C SER A 88 -6.46 11.14 -3.17
N ARG A 89 -6.17 9.94 -3.69
CA ARG A 89 -5.76 9.69 -5.07
C ARG A 89 -6.80 8.81 -5.75
N PRO A 90 -7.73 9.34 -6.57
CA PRO A 90 -8.91 8.60 -6.98
C PRO A 90 -8.63 7.31 -7.74
N HIS A 91 -7.62 7.27 -8.62
CA HIS A 91 -7.30 6.06 -9.39
C HIS A 91 -6.57 5.02 -8.53
N VAL A 92 -5.66 5.46 -7.66
CA VAL A 92 -5.04 4.61 -6.64
C VAL A 92 -6.10 4.05 -5.70
N ASN A 93 -7.03 4.87 -5.21
CA ASN A 93 -8.09 4.43 -4.32
C ASN A 93 -8.99 3.37 -4.98
N ALA A 94 -9.36 3.58 -6.25
CA ALA A 94 -10.12 2.61 -7.02
C ALA A 94 -9.36 1.30 -7.20
N TRP A 95 -8.06 1.36 -7.53
CA TRP A 95 -7.18 0.20 -7.63
C TRP A 95 -7.08 -0.55 -6.29
N VAL A 96 -6.80 0.15 -5.19
CA VAL A 96 -6.76 -0.41 -3.83
C VAL A 96 -8.06 -1.12 -3.49
N THR A 97 -9.20 -0.48 -3.76
CA THR A 97 -10.53 -1.03 -3.50
C THR A 97 -10.75 -2.31 -4.30
N ASP A 98 -10.41 -2.33 -5.59
CA ASP A 98 -10.56 -3.51 -6.45
C ASP A 98 -9.69 -4.69 -6.00
N ILE A 99 -8.41 -4.45 -5.68
CA ILE A 99 -7.50 -5.55 -5.33
C ILE A 99 -7.77 -6.12 -3.93
N THR A 100 -8.21 -5.29 -2.98
CA THR A 100 -8.53 -5.72 -1.60
C THR A 100 -9.90 -6.37 -1.47
N ALA A 101 -10.86 -6.05 -2.34
CA ALA A 101 -12.19 -6.67 -2.37
C ALA A 101 -12.19 -8.12 -2.88
N ARG A 102 -11.04 -8.65 -3.29
CA ARG A 102 -10.97 -9.96 -3.93
C ARG A 102 -11.28 -11.10 -2.97
N PRO A 103 -12.07 -12.11 -3.38
CA PRO A 103 -12.36 -13.27 -2.53
C PRO A 103 -11.10 -14.00 -2.05
N ALA A 104 -10.07 -14.10 -2.91
CA ALA A 104 -8.80 -14.70 -2.54
C ALA A 104 -8.11 -13.93 -1.40
N TRP A 105 -8.14 -12.60 -1.44
CA TRP A 105 -7.57 -11.78 -0.38
C TRP A 105 -8.40 -11.84 0.89
N SER A 106 -9.73 -11.82 0.77
CA SER A 106 -10.64 -11.99 1.92
C SER A 106 -10.37 -13.30 2.68
N LYS A 107 -10.06 -14.39 1.97
CA LYS A 107 -9.65 -15.65 2.60
C LYS A 107 -8.35 -15.53 3.39
N VAL A 108 -7.37 -14.77 2.88
CA VAL A 108 -6.12 -14.49 3.62
C VAL A 108 -6.41 -13.68 4.88
N LEU A 109 -7.28 -12.66 4.80
CA LEU A 109 -7.67 -11.88 5.97
C LEU A 109 -8.41 -12.72 7.02
N ALA A 110 -9.22 -13.68 6.60
CA ALA A 110 -9.91 -14.60 7.52
C ALA A 110 -8.95 -15.56 8.28
N LEU A 111 -7.70 -15.71 7.82
CA LEU A 111 -6.66 -16.46 8.54
C LEU A 111 -5.90 -15.60 9.56
N ARG A 112 -6.08 -14.28 9.52
CA ARG A 112 -5.52 -13.34 10.48
C ARG A 112 -6.45 -13.40 11.71
N GLY A 113 -6.08 -14.26 12.67
CA GLY A 113 -6.88 -14.65 13.83
C GLY A 113 -7.48 -13.52 14.64
#